data_AF-A0A7C2JYD8-F1
#
_entry.id   AF-A0A7C2JYD8-F1
#
_cell.length_a   1.000
_cell.length_b   1.000
_cell.length_c   1.000
_cell.angle_alpha   90.00
_cell.angle_beta   90.00
_cell.angle_gamma   90.00
#
_symmetry.space_group_name_H-M   'P 1'
#
loop_
_entity.id
_entity.type
_entity.pdbx_description
1 polymer ?
#
loop_
_entity_poly.entity_id
_entity_poly.type
_entity_poly.pdbx_seq_one_letter_code
_entity_poly.pdbx_strand_id
1 'polypeptide(L)' 'GLAVGNAWIGIGAMPAWPGLSKSTTESQWYQFGSRHAGGVNFCFADGSVKSISRNINASVYLYLSCMADRNVVSNY' A
#
# COMPACT_ATOMS: atom_id res chain seq x y z
N GLY A 1 -18.65 12.34 -10.26
CA GLY A 1 -18.05 11.53 -9.19
C GLY A 1 -16.64 11.18 -9.61
N LEU A 2 -15.66 11.22 -8.69
CA LEU A 2 -14.29 10.80 -8.97
C LEU A 2 -14.29 9.27 -9.15
N ALA A 3 -13.91 8.80 -10.34
CA ALA A 3 -13.82 7.37 -10.63
C ALA A 3 -12.59 6.77 -9.94
N VAL A 4 -12.79 5.62 -9.30
CA VAL A 4 -11.74 4.91 -8.58
C VAL A 4 -11.09 3.87 -9.50
N GLY A 5 -9.88 4.19 -9.97
CA GLY A 5 -9.11 3.31 -10.82
C GLY A 5 -8.51 2.17 -10.01
N ASN A 6 -8.98 0.93 -10.25
CA ASN A 6 -8.28 -0.24 -9.76
C ASN A 6 -7.21 -0.62 -10.78
N ALA A 7 -5.95 -0.70 -10.36
CA ALA A 7 -4.82 -1.00 -11.23
C ALA A 7 -4.24 -2.39 -10.94
N TRP A 8 -3.66 -3.01 -11.96
CA TRP A 8 -2.87 -4.22 -11.80
C TRP A 8 -1.51 -3.90 -11.17
N ILE A 9 -0.88 -2.81 -11.60
CA ILE A 9 0.41 -2.29 -11.11
C ILE A 9 0.29 -0.77 -10.93
N GLY A 10 0.89 -0.23 -9.87
CA GLY A 10 1.10 1.20 -9.69
C GLY A 10 2.56 1.57 -9.87
N ILE A 11 2.83 2.76 -10.42
CA ILE A 11 4.18 3.35 -10.51
C ILE A 11 4.15 4.80 -10.03
N GLY A 12 5.28 5.30 -9.55
CA GLY A 12 5.41 6.67 -9.05
C GLY A 12 5.05 6.82 -7.57
N ALA A 13 4.86 8.08 -7.15
CA ALA A 13 4.56 8.41 -5.76
C ALA A 13 3.11 8.07 -5.42
N MET A 14 2.93 7.27 -4.37
CA MET A 14 1.62 6.85 -3.88
C MET A 14 1.39 7.36 -2.46
N PRO A 15 0.21 7.93 -2.15
CA PRO A 15 -0.11 8.31 -0.78
C PRO A 15 -0.09 7.11 0.16
N ALA A 16 0.75 7.16 1.20
CA ALA A 16 0.80 6.13 2.22
C ALA A 16 -0.31 6.29 3.26
N TRP A 17 -0.71 7.53 3.55
CA TRP A 17 -1.90 7.84 4.36
C TRP A 17 -3.12 8.01 3.46
N PRO A 18 -4.29 7.40 3.78
CA PRO A 18 -4.64 6.72 5.03
C PRO A 18 -4.38 5.20 5.04
N GLY A 19 -3.64 4.67 4.07
CA GLY A 19 -3.33 3.25 3.93
C GLY A 19 -3.95 2.61 2.70
N LEU A 20 -3.76 1.29 2.57
CA LEU A 20 -4.35 0.50 1.49
C LEU A 20 -5.88 0.39 1.64
N SER A 21 -6.60 0.30 0.51
CA SER A 21 -8.02 -0.04 0.59
C SER A 21 -8.20 -1.46 1.10
N LYS A 22 -9.02 -1.60 2.15
CA LYS A 22 -9.42 -2.90 2.70
C LYS A 22 -10.48 -3.62 1.85
N SER A 23 -11.12 -2.90 0.93
CA SER A 23 -12.14 -3.46 0.04
C SER A 23 -11.55 -3.79 -1.34
N THR A 24 -11.98 -4.91 -1.91
CA THR A 24 -11.67 -5.32 -3.29
C THR A 24 -12.66 -4.73 -4.31
N THR A 25 -13.70 -4.03 -3.86
CA THR A 25 -14.71 -3.38 -4.71
C THR A 25 -14.73 -1.86 -4.55
N GLU A 26 -14.27 -1.36 -3.41
CA GLU A 26 -14.35 0.06 -3.04
C GLU A 26 -12.98 0.57 -2.58
N SER A 27 -12.14 0.97 -3.52
CA SER A 27 -10.92 1.73 -3.21
C SER A 27 -11.18 3.21 -3.40
N GLN A 28 -10.50 4.08 -2.65
CA GLN A 28 -10.61 5.52 -2.81
C GLN A 28 -9.62 6.02 -3.87
N TRP A 29 -9.88 7.17 -4.50
CA TRP A 29 -9.07 7.67 -5.62
C TRP A 29 -7.63 8.00 -5.21
N TYR A 30 -7.40 8.24 -3.92
CA TYR A 30 -6.11 8.53 -3.30
C TYR A 30 -5.42 7.28 -2.71
N GLN A 31 -6.05 6.10 -2.78
CA GLN A 31 -5.47 4.84 -2.30
C GLN A 31 -5.07 3.97 -3.48
N PHE A 32 -4.13 3.05 -3.25
CA PHE A 32 -3.98 1.93 -4.17
C PHE A 32 -5.24 1.07 -4.16
N GLY A 33 -5.85 0.91 -5.33
CA GLY A 33 -6.93 -0.02 -5.57
C GLY A 33 -6.49 -1.20 -6.43
N SER A 34 -6.66 -2.41 -5.91
CA SER A 34 -6.54 -3.65 -6.68
C SER A 34 -7.72 -4.57 -6.38
N ARG A 35 -8.21 -5.33 -7.35
CA ARG A 35 -9.30 -6.31 -7.14
C ARG A 35 -8.76 -7.71 -6.82
N HIS A 36 -7.44 -7.88 -6.76
CA HIS A 36 -6.83 -9.17 -6.47
C HIS A 36 -6.99 -9.51 -4.98
N ALA A 37 -7.43 -10.74 -4.69
CA ALA A 37 -7.56 -11.25 -3.34
C ALA A 37 -6.18 -11.67 -2.80
N GLY A 38 -5.85 -11.29 -1.56
CA GLY A 38 -4.65 -11.78 -0.86
C GLY A 38 -3.66 -10.71 -0.41
N GLY A 39 -3.49 -9.61 -1.15
CA GLY A 39 -2.52 -8.57 -0.80
C GLY A 39 -1.98 -7.83 -2.01
N VAL A 40 -0.89 -7.08 -1.79
CA VAL A 40 -0.21 -6.27 -2.80
C VAL A 40 1.30 -6.40 -2.64
N ASN A 41 2.01 -6.53 -3.75
CA ASN A 41 3.46 -6.65 -3.73
C ASN A 41 4.11 -5.28 -3.84
N PHE A 42 5.00 -4.96 -2.91
CA PHE A 42 5.81 -3.74 -2.94
C PHE A 42 7.29 -4.08 -3.06
N CYS A 43 7.99 -3.28 -3.88
CA CYS A 43 9.44 -3.28 -3.96
C CYS A 43 9.98 -2.20 -3.01
N PHE A 44 10.91 -2.57 -2.15
CA PHE A 44 11.56 -1.65 -1.20
C PHE A 44 12.84 -1.07 -1.78
N ALA A 45 13.37 -0.04 -1.12
CA ALA A 45 14.62 0.63 -1.53
C ALA A 45 15.85 -0.31 -1.51
N ASP A 46 15.78 -1.42 -0.75
CA ASP A 46 16.81 -2.46 -0.72
C ASP A 46 16.69 -3.50 -1.85
N GLY A 47 15.71 -3.33 -2.75
CA GLY A 47 15.43 -4.24 -3.87
C GLY A 47 14.65 -5.49 -3.49
N SER A 48 14.29 -5.66 -2.21
CA SER A 48 13.45 -6.77 -1.78
C SER A 48 11.98 -6.53 -2.16
N VAL A 49 11.28 -7.61 -2.46
CA VAL A 49 9.83 -7.58 -2.71
C VAL A 49 9.12 -8.30 -1.58
N LYS A 50 8.13 -7.64 -0.97
CA LYS A 50 7.25 -8.27 0.02
C LYS A 50 5.80 -8.14 -0.39
N SER A 51 5.04 -9.20 -0.12
CA SER A 51 3.58 -9.17 -0.19
C SER A 51 3.04 -8.59 1.09
N ILE A 52 2.41 -7.42 1.00
CA ILE A 52 1.77 -6.73 2.12
C ILE A 52 0.26 -7.05 2.11
N SER A 53 -0.25 -7.47 3.26
CA SER A 53 -1.69 -7.69 3.44
C SER A 53 -2.46 -6.38 3.34
N ARG A 54 -3.65 -6.39 2.75
CA ARG A 54 -4.57 -5.22 2.77
C ARG A 54 -5.06 -4.88 4.17
N ASN A 55 -4.94 -5.83 5.10
CA ASN A 55 -5.29 -5.62 6.49
C ASN A 55 -4.11 -5.12 7.35
N ILE A 56 -2.99 -4.74 6.73
CA ILE A 56 -1.88 -4.10 7.41
C ILE A 56 -2.37 -2.88 8.20
N ASN A 57 -1.77 -2.65 9.37
CA ASN A 57 -2.03 -1.44 10.14
C ASN A 57 -1.56 -0.20 9.34
N ALA A 58 -2.40 0.84 9.26
CA ALA A 58 -2.10 2.03 8.46
C ALA A 58 -0.82 2.74 8.88
N SER A 59 -0.50 2.78 10.19
CA SER A 59 0.74 3.39 10.69
C SER A 59 1.96 2.55 10.31
N VAL A 60 1.84 1.22 10.33
CA VAL A 60 2.91 0.32 9.87
C VAL A 60 3.18 0.53 8.38
N TYR A 61 2.12 0.61 7.55
CA TYR A 61 2.26 0.90 6.13
C TYR A 61 2.90 2.28 5.87
N LEU A 62 2.56 3.28 6.67
CA LEU A 62 3.17 4.61 6.59
C LEU A 62 4.67 4.57 6.95
N TYR A 63 5.05 3.90 8.03
CA TYR A 63 6.46 3.74 8.38
C TYR A 63 7.25 2.98 7.30
N LEU A 64 6.66 1.96 6.67
CA LEU A 64 7.28 1.25 5.55
C LEU A 64 7.45 2.09 4.29
N SER A 65 6.65 3.15 4.13
CA SER A 65 6.77 4.09 3.00
C SER A 65 7.85 5.16 3.21
N CYS A 66 8.32 5.33 4.44
CA CYS A 66 9.29 6.34 4.85
C CYS A 66 10.70 5.73 4.98
N MET A 67 11.74 6.52 4.71
CA MET A 67 13.14 6.07 4.83
C MET A 67 13.93 6.75 5.96
N ALA A 68 13.43 7.87 6.50
CA ALA A 68 14.17 8.70 7.46
C ALA A 68 13.36 9.01 8.74
N ASP A 69 12.35 8.20 9.05
CA ASP A 69 11.47 8.40 10.21
C ASP A 69 12.02 7.78 11.52
N ARG A 70 13.13 7.01 11.42
CA ARG A 70 13.82 6.32 12.52
C ARG A 70 13.02 5.20 13.18
N ASN A 71 11.91 4.77 12.58
CA ASN A 71 11.11 3.66 13.09
C ASN A 71 11.60 2.34 12.51
N VAL A 72 11.94 1.38 13.39
CA VAL A 72 12.25 0.02 12.96
C VAL A 72 10.96 -0.80 12.97
N VAL A 73 10.53 -1.23 11.80
CA VAL A 73 9.31 -2.04 11.61
C VAL A 73 9.71 -3.50 11.32
N SER A 74 9.22 -4.43 12.14
CA SER A 74 9.44 -5.87 11.98
C SER A 74 8.10 -6.62 12.01
N ASN A 75 8.00 -7.71 11.24
CA ASN A 75 6.79 -8.53 11.04
C ASN A 75 5.56 -7.76 10.52
N TYR A 76 5.46 -7.65 9.19
CA TYR A 76 4.37 -6.94 8.50
C TYR A 76 3.91 -7.66 7.23
#